data_AF-A0A8B3RG94-F1
#
_entry.id   AF-A0A8B3RG94-F1
#
_cell.length_a   1.000
_cell.length_b   1.000
_cell.length_c   1.000
_cell.angle_alpha   90.00
_cell.angle_beta   90.00
_cell.angle_gamma   90.00
#
_symmetry.space_group_name_H-M   'P 1'
#
loop_
_entity.id
_entity.type
_entity.pdbx_description
1 polymer ?
#
loop_
_entity_poly.entity_id
_entity_poly.type
_entity_poly.pdbx_seq_one_letter_code
_entity_poly.pdbx_strand_id
1 'polypeptide(L)'
;MAFFNNNWDPTQDSTSTATPEPVVEPASIPEPVVEPEPVSPPDIPETTDVDPEPEVKPRHKPRPRPSRRVKEKPSLKEIRSVLAAYRLLDDEDFSGLLARLTGAKDEGEKVERILADEWSAAIKTIRDLQADPTDMTRLVQVIKLQEKNPDLVKQVVKLLAVLADDESLKWTGAELDVAQTVSTVAPLVDVDRVKGLA
;
A
#
# COMPACT_ATOMS: atom_id res chain seq x y z
N MET A 1 -19.72 -40.75 53.33
CA MET A 1 -21.03 -41.20 52.79
C MET A 1 -21.04 -40.86 51.32
N ALA A 2 -21.16 -41.88 50.45
CA ALA A 2 -21.74 -41.76 49.12
C ALA A 2 -23.15 -41.14 49.24
N PHE A 3 -23.79 -40.56 48.23
CA PHE A 3 -24.40 -41.25 47.08
C PHE A 3 -24.55 -40.26 45.91
N PHE A 4 -23.89 -40.57 44.80
CA PHE A 4 -24.47 -40.98 43.50
C PHE A 4 -25.19 -39.85 42.73
N ASN A 5 -24.62 -39.38 41.61
CA ASN A 5 -24.52 -40.00 40.28
C ASN A 5 -25.78 -39.80 39.41
N ASN A 6 -25.48 -39.37 38.19
CA ASN A 6 -26.16 -39.68 36.93
C ASN A 6 -27.57 -39.15 36.72
N ASN A 7 -27.73 -38.32 35.68
CA ASN A 7 -28.12 -38.92 34.41
C ASN A 7 -27.73 -38.07 33.21
N TRP A 8 -26.68 -38.52 32.53
CA TRP A 8 -26.50 -38.40 31.09
C TRP A 8 -27.68 -39.08 30.39
N ASP A 9 -28.34 -38.40 29.45
CA ASP A 9 -28.92 -39.11 28.30
C ASP A 9 -28.92 -38.22 27.03
N PRO A 10 -28.00 -38.49 26.09
CA PRO A 10 -28.02 -38.09 24.71
C PRO A 10 -28.47 -39.29 23.89
N THR A 11 -29.76 -39.39 23.57
CA THR A 11 -30.28 -40.05 22.35
C THR A 11 -31.80 -40.04 22.31
N GLN A 12 -32.36 -39.21 21.43
CA GLN A 12 -33.61 -39.42 20.68
C GLN A 12 -33.31 -38.72 19.33
N ASP A 13 -32.69 -39.35 18.31
CA ASP A 13 -33.20 -40.42 17.44
C ASP A 13 -34.68 -40.23 17.08
N SER A 14 -35.13 -40.20 15.82
CA SER A 14 -34.47 -40.54 14.55
C SER A 14 -35.42 -40.16 13.40
N THR A 15 -34.92 -39.67 12.26
CA THR A 15 -35.26 -40.23 10.93
C THR A 15 -34.42 -39.63 9.80
N SER A 16 -33.66 -40.51 9.13
CA SER A 16 -33.39 -40.56 7.68
C SER A 16 -32.61 -39.39 7.04
N THR A 17 -31.53 -39.54 6.29
CA THR A 17 -30.93 -40.67 5.55
C THR A 17 -29.49 -40.28 5.17
N ALA A 18 -28.65 -41.30 4.97
CA ALA A 18 -27.24 -41.29 4.60
C ALA A 18 -26.84 -40.41 3.38
N THR A 19 -25.69 -39.72 3.54
CA THR A 19 -24.49 -39.48 2.67
C THR A 19 -24.52 -40.00 1.21
N PRO A 20 -23.84 -39.39 0.18
CA PRO A 20 -22.94 -38.22 0.08
C PRO A 20 -23.23 -37.20 -1.08
N GLU A 21 -22.54 -36.06 -1.12
CA GLU A 21 -22.27 -35.27 -2.37
C GLU A 21 -21.36 -36.07 -3.34
N PRO A 22 -21.07 -35.71 -4.63
CA PRO A 22 -21.25 -34.43 -5.36
C PRO A 22 -21.64 -34.54 -6.87
N VAL A 23 -22.38 -33.60 -7.46
CA VAL A 23 -22.51 -33.43 -8.94
C VAL A 23 -22.88 -31.97 -9.25
N VAL A 24 -21.96 -31.08 -9.64
CA VAL A 24 -21.53 -30.74 -11.01
C VAL A 24 -22.68 -30.44 -11.98
N GLU A 25 -23.00 -29.16 -12.18
CA GLU A 25 -23.60 -28.68 -13.44
C GLU A 25 -22.94 -27.35 -13.87
N PRO A 26 -22.14 -27.34 -14.95
CA PRO A 26 -21.60 -26.11 -15.52
C PRO A 26 -22.64 -25.43 -16.43
N ALA A 27 -22.86 -24.13 -16.23
CA ALA A 27 -23.65 -23.30 -17.13
C ALA A 27 -23.03 -23.31 -18.55
N SER A 28 -23.84 -23.72 -19.50
CA SER A 28 -23.51 -23.87 -20.92
C SER A 28 -23.18 -22.54 -21.59
N ILE A 29 -22.06 -22.49 -22.31
CA ILE A 29 -21.78 -21.52 -23.37
C ILE A 29 -21.50 -22.36 -24.64
N PRO A 30 -22.21 -22.15 -25.76
CA PRO A 30 -21.96 -22.89 -26.99
C PRO A 30 -20.81 -22.28 -27.80
N GLU A 31 -19.78 -23.08 -28.11
CA GLU A 31 -18.89 -22.93 -29.27
C GLU A 31 -19.45 -23.80 -30.42
N PRO A 32 -19.29 -23.44 -31.70
CA PRO A 32 -18.04 -23.79 -32.41
C PRO A 32 -17.67 -22.82 -33.55
N VAL A 33 -16.39 -22.76 -33.96
CA VAL A 33 -15.97 -22.95 -35.37
C VAL A 33 -14.46 -23.24 -35.38
N VAL A 34 -14.17 -24.43 -35.90
CA VAL A 34 -12.85 -24.96 -36.27
C VAL A 34 -12.42 -24.31 -37.58
N GLU A 35 -11.14 -23.93 -37.72
CA GLU A 35 -10.53 -23.87 -39.06
C GLU A 35 -9.02 -24.22 -39.02
N PRO A 36 -8.55 -25.17 -39.86
CA PRO A 36 -7.20 -25.76 -39.81
C PRO A 36 -6.15 -25.05 -40.68
N GLU A 37 -4.87 -25.12 -40.29
CA GLU A 37 -3.70 -24.95 -41.18
C GLU A 37 -3.37 -26.28 -41.91
N PRO A 38 -2.42 -26.39 -42.89
CA PRO A 38 -1.77 -25.43 -43.83
C PRO A 38 -1.75 -25.98 -45.30
N VAL A 39 -1.07 -25.29 -46.24
CA VAL A 39 -0.17 -25.81 -47.34
C VAL A 39 -0.16 -24.90 -48.60
N SER A 40 1.03 -24.73 -49.19
CA SER A 40 1.52 -23.72 -50.15
C SER A 40 1.28 -24.00 -51.67
N PRO A 41 1.96 -23.31 -52.63
CA PRO A 41 1.42 -22.53 -53.78
C PRO A 41 1.46 -23.29 -55.14
N PRO A 42 1.17 -22.66 -56.31
CA PRO A 42 2.30 -22.26 -57.18
C PRO A 42 2.06 -21.11 -58.22
N ASP A 43 3.18 -20.68 -58.81
CA ASP A 43 3.47 -20.24 -60.20
C ASP A 43 2.94 -18.93 -60.85
N ILE A 44 3.91 -18.20 -61.40
CA ILE A 44 3.88 -16.99 -62.25
C ILE A 44 3.71 -17.42 -63.73
N PRO A 45 3.15 -16.58 -64.65
CA PRO A 45 4.00 -15.76 -65.55
C PRO A 45 3.40 -14.35 -65.80
N GLU A 46 4.18 -13.26 -65.80
CA GLU A 46 5.01 -12.68 -66.88
C GLU A 46 4.24 -11.70 -67.81
N THR A 47 4.87 -10.53 -68.01
CA THR A 47 4.62 -9.47 -69.03
C THR A 47 3.37 -8.59 -68.77
N THR A 48 3.34 -7.28 -68.97
CA THR A 48 4.04 -6.39 -69.90
C THR A 48 4.13 -4.95 -69.36
N ASP A 49 5.11 -4.24 -69.92
CA ASP A 49 5.35 -2.80 -69.96
C ASP A 49 4.15 -1.84 -69.78
N VAL A 50 4.38 -0.73 -69.06
CA VAL A 50 4.33 0.67 -69.55
C VAL A 50 4.50 1.62 -68.33
N ASP A 51 5.65 2.29 -68.26
CA ASP A 51 5.85 3.61 -67.61
C ASP A 51 5.45 4.67 -68.66
N PRO A 52 4.84 5.85 -68.38
CA PRO A 52 5.28 6.77 -67.33
C PRO A 52 4.25 7.73 -66.67
N GLU A 53 4.42 8.02 -65.37
CA GLU A 53 4.43 9.41 -64.82
C GLU A 53 4.79 9.36 -63.32
N PRO A 54 5.88 10.01 -62.85
CA PRO A 54 6.20 10.00 -61.44
C PRO A 54 5.32 11.01 -60.70
N GLU A 55 4.19 10.54 -60.17
CA GLU A 55 3.45 11.26 -59.13
C GLU A 55 4.39 11.55 -57.96
N VAL A 56 4.66 12.84 -57.75
CA VAL A 56 5.51 13.34 -56.67
C VAL A 56 4.85 13.00 -55.32
N LYS A 57 5.29 11.89 -54.70
CA LYS A 57 4.86 11.52 -53.35
C LYS A 57 5.23 12.64 -52.36
N PRO A 58 4.31 13.08 -51.48
CA PRO A 58 4.61 14.06 -50.45
C PRO A 58 5.65 13.51 -49.48
N ARG A 59 6.77 14.22 -49.32
CA ARG A 59 7.85 13.86 -48.38
C ARG A 59 7.28 13.79 -46.96
N HIS A 60 7.22 12.58 -46.39
CA HIS A 60 6.89 12.38 -44.98
C HIS A 60 7.89 13.16 -44.11
N LYS A 61 7.37 14.01 -43.22
CA LYS A 61 8.16 14.68 -42.18
C LYS A 61 8.86 13.60 -41.34
N PRO A 62 10.16 13.75 -41.02
CA PRO A 62 10.87 12.76 -40.22
C PRO A 62 10.18 12.59 -38.87
N ARG A 63 9.80 11.34 -38.55
CA ARG A 63 9.28 10.97 -37.22
C ARG A 63 10.31 11.37 -36.15
N PRO A 64 9.90 12.02 -35.05
CA PRO A 64 10.80 12.32 -33.95
C PRO A 64 11.35 11.00 -33.41
N ARG A 65 12.68 10.85 -33.44
CA ARG A 65 13.35 9.72 -32.80
C ARG A 65 13.10 9.81 -31.29
N PRO A 66 12.90 8.69 -30.59
CA PRO A 66 12.80 8.69 -29.15
C PRO A 66 14.11 9.24 -28.58
N SER A 67 14.04 10.41 -27.97
CA SER A 67 15.15 10.99 -27.22
C SER A 67 15.53 9.99 -26.14
N ARG A 68 16.74 9.42 -26.26
CA ARG A 68 17.34 8.59 -25.22
C ARG A 68 17.41 9.46 -23.97
N ARG A 69 16.60 9.16 -22.94
CA ARG A 69 16.64 9.87 -21.66
C ARG A 69 18.08 9.81 -21.16
N VAL A 70 18.80 10.90 -21.34
CA VAL A 70 20.09 11.12 -20.68
C VAL A 70 19.76 11.08 -19.20
N LYS A 71 20.47 10.29 -18.41
CA LYS A 71 20.34 10.33 -16.95
C LYS A 71 20.66 11.77 -16.56
N GLU A 72 19.61 12.55 -16.29
CA GLU A 72 19.77 13.95 -15.91
C GLU A 72 20.60 13.98 -14.64
N LYS A 73 21.58 14.88 -14.61
CA LYS A 73 22.36 15.13 -13.41
C LYS A 73 21.40 15.61 -12.32
N PRO A 74 21.64 15.27 -11.05
CA PRO A 74 20.75 15.69 -9.98
C PRO A 74 20.60 17.20 -9.97
N SER A 75 19.37 17.67 -9.82
CA SER A 75 19.06 19.10 -9.82
C SER A 75 19.63 19.77 -8.57
N LEU A 76 19.92 21.08 -8.61
CA LEU A 76 20.34 21.82 -7.43
C LEU A 76 19.32 21.74 -6.28
N LYS A 77 18.04 21.56 -6.61
CA LYS A 77 16.98 21.38 -5.62
C LYS A 77 17.12 20.03 -4.91
N GLU A 78 17.34 18.95 -5.64
CA GLU A 78 17.59 17.61 -5.08
C GLU A 78 18.84 17.59 -4.20
N ILE A 79 19.93 18.23 -4.65
CA ILE A 79 21.16 18.31 -3.85
C ILE A 79 20.87 19.06 -2.54
N ARG A 80 20.13 20.17 -2.59
CA ARG A 80 19.76 20.91 -1.38
C ARG A 80 18.85 20.12 -0.45
N SER A 81 17.88 19.36 -0.98
CA SER A 81 17.00 18.54 -0.13
C SER A 81 17.76 17.41 0.54
N VAL A 82 18.67 16.74 -0.18
CA VAL A 82 19.55 15.71 0.40
C VAL A 82 20.44 16.32 1.50
N LEU A 83 21.07 17.47 1.25
CA LEU A 83 21.88 18.14 2.27
C LEU A 83 21.07 18.60 3.48
N ALA A 84 19.82 19.04 3.29
CA ALA A 84 18.93 19.40 4.39
C ALA A 84 18.53 18.17 5.22
N ALA A 85 18.23 17.04 4.56
CA ALA A 85 17.94 15.78 5.24
C ALA A 85 19.15 15.28 6.03
N TYR A 86 20.37 15.36 5.47
CA TYR A 86 21.60 15.03 6.19
C TYR A 86 21.81 15.88 7.44
N ARG A 87 21.53 17.19 7.38
CA ARG A 87 21.63 18.07 8.57
C ARG A 87 20.67 17.70 9.69
N LEU A 88 19.53 17.06 9.37
CA LEU A 88 18.63 16.54 10.40
C LEU A 88 19.21 15.32 11.08
N LEU A 89 20.04 14.54 10.39
CA LEU A 89 20.70 13.35 10.95
C LEU A 89 21.89 13.69 11.86
N ASP A 90 22.39 14.93 11.83
CA ASP A 90 23.39 15.42 12.80
C ASP A 90 22.83 15.43 14.25
N ASP A 91 21.51 15.50 14.39
CA ASP A 91 20.83 15.35 15.68
C ASP A 91 20.69 13.85 16.02
N GLU A 92 21.45 13.40 17.02
CA GLU A 92 21.47 12.00 17.46
C GLU A 92 20.09 11.51 17.93
N ASP A 93 19.31 12.38 18.57
CA ASP A 93 17.97 12.03 19.06
C ASP A 93 17.01 11.79 17.90
N PHE A 94 17.03 12.68 16.90
CA PHE A 94 16.23 12.53 15.69
C PHE A 94 16.66 11.29 14.88
N SER A 95 17.98 11.12 14.70
CA SER A 95 18.56 9.99 13.96
C SER A 95 18.24 8.64 14.61
N GLY A 96 18.27 8.58 15.95
CA GLY A 96 17.90 7.40 16.73
C GLY A 96 16.40 7.11 16.65
N LEU A 97 15.56 8.12 16.77
CA LEU A 97 14.11 8.01 16.63
C LEU A 97 13.73 7.51 15.22
N LEU A 98 14.32 8.09 14.18
CA LEU A 98 14.09 7.67 12.80
C LEU A 98 14.49 6.21 12.57
N ALA A 99 15.60 5.76 13.15
CA ALA A 99 16.03 4.37 13.09
C ALA A 99 15.01 3.42 13.76
N ARG A 100 14.44 3.79 14.90
CA ARG A 100 13.37 3.01 15.56
C ARG A 100 12.08 3.00 14.75
N LEU A 101 11.72 4.13 14.16
CA LEU A 101 10.50 4.29 13.37
C LEU A 101 10.53 3.52 12.05
N THR A 102 11.67 3.54 11.35
CA THR A 102 11.79 3.00 10.00
C THR A 102 12.54 1.68 9.93
N GLY A 103 13.35 1.36 10.94
CA GLY A 103 14.30 0.24 10.92
C GLY A 103 15.57 0.53 10.10
N ALA A 104 15.72 1.74 9.56
CA ALA A 104 16.86 2.13 8.74
C ALA A 104 18.16 2.12 9.55
N LYS A 105 19.19 1.47 9.00
CA LYS A 105 20.48 1.29 9.69
C LYS A 105 21.55 2.22 9.17
N ASP A 106 21.59 2.44 7.87
CA ASP A 106 22.54 3.36 7.25
C ASP A 106 21.95 4.77 7.06
N GLU A 107 22.85 5.74 6.91
CA GLU A 107 22.47 7.15 6.73
C GLU A 107 21.76 7.38 5.39
N GLY A 108 22.08 6.61 4.35
CA GLY A 108 21.45 6.74 3.03
C GLY A 108 19.97 6.36 3.07
N GLU A 109 19.66 5.22 3.68
CA GLU A 109 18.29 4.77 3.95
C GLU A 109 17.53 5.78 4.79
N LYS A 110 18.16 6.33 5.85
CA LYS A 110 17.54 7.37 6.68
C LYS A 110 17.20 8.64 5.86
N VAL A 111 18.12 9.10 5.01
CA VAL A 111 17.88 10.25 4.13
C VAL A 111 16.75 9.94 3.14
N GLU A 112 16.73 8.75 2.56
CA GLU A 112 15.64 8.33 1.67
C GLU A 112 14.28 8.38 2.39
N ARG A 113 14.21 7.90 3.64
CA ARG A 113 12.98 7.93 4.45
C ARG A 113 12.52 9.35 4.79
N ILE A 114 13.45 10.27 5.06
CA ILE A 114 13.12 11.69 5.26
C ILE A 114 12.54 12.28 3.98
N LEU A 115 13.14 12.00 2.82
CA LEU A 115 12.72 12.55 1.54
C LEU A 115 11.44 11.92 0.97
N ALA A 116 11.11 10.70 1.40
CA ALA A 116 9.91 9.98 0.96
C ALA A 116 8.61 10.58 1.50
N ASP A 117 8.68 11.43 2.54
CA ASP A 117 7.53 12.13 3.14
C ASP A 117 6.40 11.18 3.60
N GLU A 118 6.75 9.93 3.92
CA GLU A 118 5.77 8.86 4.25
C GLU A 118 5.01 9.13 5.56
N TRP A 119 5.57 9.99 6.43
CA TRP A 119 5.07 10.23 7.79
C TRP A 119 4.34 11.56 7.95
N SER A 120 4.34 12.43 6.94
CA SER A 120 3.77 13.78 7.04
C SER A 120 2.26 13.75 7.36
N ALA A 121 1.52 12.83 6.73
CA ALA A 121 0.10 12.63 7.00
C ALA A 121 -0.16 12.14 8.44
N ALA A 122 0.68 11.23 8.96
CA ALA A 122 0.54 10.71 10.31
C ALA A 122 0.87 11.79 11.35
N ILE A 123 1.95 12.54 11.14
CA ILE A 123 2.35 13.68 11.98
C ILE A 123 1.25 14.73 12.02
N LYS A 124 0.69 15.09 10.86
CA LYS A 124 -0.43 16.02 10.78
C LYS A 124 -1.65 15.50 11.55
N THR A 125 -1.98 14.23 11.40
CA THR A 125 -3.11 13.61 12.11
C THR A 125 -2.93 13.70 13.63
N ILE A 126 -1.73 13.43 14.14
CA ILE A 126 -1.45 13.56 15.58
C ILE A 126 -1.60 15.01 16.03
N ARG A 127 -1.10 15.99 15.26
CA ARG A 127 -1.29 17.42 15.56
C ARG A 127 -2.77 17.81 15.57
N ASP A 128 -3.56 17.32 14.63
CA ASP A 128 -5.00 17.57 14.58
C ASP A 128 -5.68 17.00 15.84
N LEU A 129 -5.29 15.79 16.26
CA LEU A 129 -5.76 15.19 17.52
C LEU A 129 -5.33 16.00 18.75
N GLN A 130 -4.11 16.55 18.77
CA GLN A 130 -3.62 17.39 19.86
C GLN A 130 -4.37 18.72 19.98
N ALA A 131 -4.85 19.26 18.86
CA ALA A 131 -5.62 20.50 18.83
C ALA A 131 -7.04 20.33 19.39
N ASP A 132 -7.59 19.11 19.33
CA ASP A 132 -8.90 18.81 19.87
C ASP A 132 -8.89 18.78 21.41
N PRO A 133 -9.83 19.46 22.10
CA PRO A 133 -9.79 19.61 23.55
C PRO A 133 -10.36 18.41 24.34
N THR A 134 -11.14 17.52 23.72
CA THR A 134 -11.83 16.44 24.45
C THR A 134 -11.44 15.04 23.98
N ASP A 135 -11.35 14.09 24.91
CA ASP A 135 -11.06 12.68 24.58
C ASP A 135 -12.10 12.09 23.62
N MET A 136 -13.38 12.44 23.81
CA MET A 136 -14.47 11.92 22.98
C MET A 136 -14.38 12.41 21.53
N THR A 137 -14.02 13.68 21.28
CA THR A 137 -13.85 14.18 19.91
C THR A 137 -12.67 13.52 19.22
N ARG A 138 -11.55 13.37 19.93
CA ARG A 138 -10.38 12.62 19.44
C ARG A 138 -10.74 11.18 19.10
N LEU A 139 -11.45 10.47 20.00
CA LEU A 139 -11.87 9.09 19.78
C LEU A 139 -12.72 8.95 18.51
N VAL A 140 -13.74 9.80 18.35
CA VAL A 140 -14.59 9.80 17.15
C VAL A 140 -13.79 10.12 15.89
N GLN A 141 -12.81 11.01 15.95
CA GLN A 141 -11.93 11.32 14.83
C GLN A 141 -11.09 10.10 14.43
N VAL A 142 -10.51 9.38 15.39
CA VAL A 142 -9.72 8.17 15.11
C VAL A 142 -10.59 7.07 14.53
N ILE A 143 -11.80 6.84 15.05
CA ILE A 143 -12.74 5.85 14.50
C ILE A 143 -13.07 6.18 13.04
N LYS A 144 -13.44 7.43 12.75
CA LYS A 144 -13.70 7.87 11.37
C LYS A 144 -12.49 7.75 10.47
N LEU A 145 -11.29 7.97 11.02
CA LEU A 145 -10.06 7.82 10.25
C LEU A 145 -9.77 6.36 9.95
N GLN A 146 -10.04 5.47 10.90
CA GLN A 146 -9.86 4.03 10.73
C GLN A 146 -10.78 3.47 9.63
N GLU A 147 -12.04 3.90 9.58
CA GLU A 147 -12.98 3.53 8.52
C GLU A 147 -12.52 4.00 7.13
N LYS A 148 -11.88 5.17 7.05
CA LYS A 148 -11.46 5.78 5.79
C LYS A 148 -10.10 5.33 5.29
N ASN A 149 -9.13 5.22 6.22
CA ASN A 149 -7.73 4.94 5.93
C ASN A 149 -7.08 4.22 7.12
N PRO A 150 -7.27 2.89 7.23
CA PRO A 150 -6.72 2.11 8.33
C PRO A 150 -5.19 2.09 8.33
N ASP A 151 -4.55 2.22 7.17
CA ASP A 151 -3.09 2.23 7.07
C ASP A 151 -2.48 3.51 7.65
N LEU A 152 -3.16 4.66 7.50
CA LEU A 152 -2.75 5.88 8.18
C LEU A 152 -2.86 5.75 9.70
N VAL A 153 -3.90 5.07 10.22
CA VAL A 153 -3.99 4.84 11.67
C VAL A 153 -2.88 3.90 12.16
N LYS A 154 -2.50 2.88 11.40
CA LYS A 154 -1.33 2.04 11.73
C LYS A 154 -0.04 2.87 11.78
N GLN A 155 0.15 3.79 10.84
CA GLN A 155 1.30 4.72 10.86
C GLN A 155 1.26 5.62 12.10
N VAL A 156 0.10 6.19 12.43
CA VAL A 156 -0.10 7.00 13.64
C VAL A 156 0.25 6.20 14.89
N VAL A 157 -0.26 4.96 15.03
CA VAL A 157 0.04 4.08 16.18
C VAL A 157 1.54 3.80 16.27
N LYS A 158 2.19 3.46 15.15
CA LYS A 158 3.64 3.20 15.14
C LYS A 158 4.44 4.44 15.54
N LEU A 159 4.04 5.61 15.05
CA LEU A 159 4.67 6.87 15.39
C LEU A 159 4.49 7.21 16.88
N LEU A 160 3.28 7.03 17.41
CA LEU A 160 2.99 7.23 18.83
C LEU A 160 3.78 6.27 19.73
N ALA A 161 3.89 5.00 19.35
CA ALA A 161 4.68 4.00 20.08
C ALA A 161 6.16 4.44 20.21
N VAL A 162 6.74 4.93 19.11
CA VAL A 162 8.14 5.40 19.10
C VAL A 162 8.30 6.71 19.88
N LEU A 163 7.34 7.63 19.79
CA LEU A 163 7.40 8.92 20.49
C LEU A 163 7.17 8.80 22.00
N ALA A 164 6.29 7.89 22.41
CA ALA A 164 6.02 7.58 23.81
C ALA A 164 7.05 6.63 24.43
N ASP A 165 7.96 6.07 23.62
CA ASP A 165 8.89 5.00 24.00
C ASP A 165 8.18 3.78 24.63
N ASP A 166 6.99 3.48 24.10
CA ASP A 166 6.12 2.41 24.60
C ASP A 166 5.89 1.39 23.49
N GLU A 167 6.64 0.28 23.56
CA GLU A 167 6.54 -0.83 22.61
C GLU A 167 5.24 -1.64 22.76
N SER A 168 4.46 -1.43 23.81
CA SER A 168 3.18 -2.11 24.01
C SER A 168 2.05 -1.52 23.16
N LEU A 169 2.21 -0.28 22.69
CA LEU A 169 1.37 0.37 21.67
C LEU A 169 1.56 -0.32 20.31
N LYS A 170 0.96 -1.49 20.14
CA LYS A 170 0.90 -2.20 18.86
C LYS A 170 -0.52 -2.14 18.32
N TRP A 171 -0.63 -2.25 16.99
CA TRP A 171 -1.90 -2.54 16.32
C TRP A 171 -2.31 -3.99 16.64
N THR A 172 -2.68 -4.26 17.88
CA THR A 172 -3.08 -5.59 18.35
C THR A 172 -4.28 -5.42 19.27
N GLY A 173 -5.49 -5.54 18.72
CA GLY A 173 -6.72 -5.35 19.48
C GLY A 173 -7.94 -5.12 18.59
N ALA A 174 -9.09 -4.94 19.23
CA ALA A 174 -10.28 -4.46 18.55
C ALA A 174 -10.07 -3.00 18.10
N GLU A 175 -10.73 -2.59 17.02
CA GLU A 175 -10.62 -1.25 16.44
C GLU A 175 -10.85 -0.14 17.48
N LEU A 176 -11.83 -0.36 18.36
CA LEU A 176 -12.18 0.57 19.43
C LEU A 176 -11.05 0.75 20.45
N ASP A 177 -10.31 -0.32 20.79
CA ASP A 177 -9.21 -0.26 21.75
C ASP A 177 -8.04 0.55 21.19
N VAL A 178 -7.75 0.37 19.89
CA VAL A 178 -6.73 1.16 19.18
C VAL A 178 -7.14 2.62 19.17
N ALA A 179 -8.39 2.93 18.83
CA ALA A 179 -8.88 4.30 18.79
C ALA A 179 -8.84 4.98 20.16
N GLN A 180 -9.23 4.26 21.23
CA GLN A 180 -9.14 4.75 22.60
C GLN A 180 -7.70 5.04 23.01
N THR A 181 -6.79 4.12 22.70
CA THR A 181 -5.36 4.28 23.01
C THR A 181 -4.78 5.50 22.28
N VAL A 182 -4.99 5.61 20.97
CA VAL A 182 -4.54 6.76 20.17
C VAL A 182 -5.09 8.08 20.71
N SER A 183 -6.40 8.12 21.03
CA SER A 183 -7.04 9.35 21.55
C SER A 183 -6.49 9.81 22.91
N THR A 184 -5.98 8.89 23.71
CA THR A 184 -5.42 9.15 25.04
C THR A 184 -3.93 9.51 24.97
N VAL A 185 -3.17 8.85 24.09
CA VAL A 185 -1.71 9.00 23.99
C VAL A 185 -1.30 10.16 23.09
N ALA A 186 -2.04 10.43 22.01
CA ALA A 186 -1.74 11.55 21.09
C ALA A 186 -1.51 12.91 21.78
N PRO A 187 -2.31 13.36 22.77
CA PRO A 187 -2.08 14.63 23.47
C PRO A 187 -0.84 14.65 24.38
N LEU A 188 -0.25 13.49 24.69
CA LEU A 188 0.85 13.38 25.66
C LEU A 188 2.24 13.35 25.01
N VAL A 189 2.31 13.11 23.70
CA VAL A 189 3.59 12.96 22.97
C VAL A 189 4.10 14.28 22.41
N ASP A 190 5.43 14.42 22.37
CA ASP A 190 6.09 15.53 21.69
C ASP A 190 6.30 15.22 20.20
N VAL A 191 5.41 15.74 19.36
CA VAL A 191 5.45 15.56 17.90
C VAL A 191 6.54 16.41 17.24
N ASP A 192 7.06 17.44 17.91
CA ASP A 192 8.08 18.30 17.34
C ASP A 192 9.44 17.59 17.20
N ARG A 193 9.62 16.48 17.93
CA ARG A 193 10.76 15.56 17.77
C ARG A 193 10.84 14.95 16.38
N VAL A 194 9.74 14.89 15.63
CA VAL A 194 9.69 14.34 14.27
C VAL A 194 9.34 15.38 13.21
N LYS A 195 9.43 16.68 13.53
CA LYS A 195 9.10 17.77 12.59
C LYS A 195 9.87 17.73 11.27
N GLY A 196 11.03 17.08 11.23
CA GLY A 196 11.84 16.90 10.02
C GLY A 196 11.27 15.89 9.02
N LEU A 197 10.21 15.16 9.38
CA LEU A 197 9.52 14.16 8.54
C LEU A 197 8.17 14.67 7.99
N ALA A 198 7.87 15.96 8.16
CA ALA A 198 6.59 16.59 7.77
C ALA A 198 6.77 17.93 7.05
#